data_AF-A0A2N5TEU0-F1
#
_entry.id   AF-A0A2N5TEU0-F1
#
_cell.length_a   1.000
_cell.length_b   1.000
_cell.length_c   1.000
_cell.angle_alpha   90.00
_cell.angle_beta   90.00
_cell.angle_gamma   90.00
#
_symmetry.space_group_name_H-M   'P 1'
#
loop_
_entity.id
_entity.type
_entity.pdbx_description
1 polymer ?
#
loop_
_entity_poly.entity_id
_entity_poly.type
_entity_poly.pdbx_seq_one_letter_code
_entity_poly.pdbx_strand_id
1 'polypeptide(L)'
;MGATSYTLPLNPLDIYRFATWAGRGSEDNSQEKITANLLNKYLFALKAWNMFHNAAYPYQTEKRVKLMIKASGKINATFPQTPGKSPILISDLKKLVLLLYGKGPEAAAVVDLAIVAFWGMVQMAELTWASNNGPLKQPMGPAAKDVSCYSNLTILCIHKVKTAQPGKVQELHLRPL
;
A
#
# COMPACT_ATOMS: atom_id res chain seq x y z
N MET A 1 -12.18 14.80 22.66
CA MET A 1 -11.71 13.89 23.72
C MET A 1 -12.00 12.45 23.29
N GLY A 2 -10.96 11.66 23.03
CA GLY A 2 -11.11 10.22 22.77
C GLY A 2 -11.36 9.47 24.09
N ALA A 3 -12.20 8.44 24.07
CA ALA A 3 -12.45 7.64 25.25
C ALA A 3 -11.21 6.78 25.57
N THR A 4 -10.79 6.77 26.84
CA THR A 4 -9.60 6.06 27.34
C THR A 4 -9.86 4.59 27.70
N SER A 5 -11.10 4.11 27.57
CA SER A 5 -11.48 2.73 27.82
C SER A 5 -12.67 2.33 26.96
N TYR A 6 -12.48 1.37 26.05
CA TYR A 6 -13.57 0.71 25.35
C TYR A 6 -13.78 -0.66 25.99
N THR A 7 -14.96 -0.88 26.55
CA THR A 7 -15.34 -2.22 27.01
C THR A 7 -15.94 -2.94 25.82
N LEU A 8 -15.23 -3.93 25.30
CA LEU A 8 -15.77 -4.82 24.27
C LEU A 8 -16.85 -5.72 24.89
N PRO A 9 -17.94 -6.04 24.18
CA PRO A 9 -18.26 -5.67 22.79
C PRO A 9 -18.85 -4.26 22.62
N LEU A 10 -18.68 -3.71 21.41
CA LEU A 10 -19.05 -2.33 21.09
C LEU A 10 -20.57 -2.14 21.12
N ASN A 11 -21.02 -1.15 21.88
CA ASN A 11 -22.43 -0.79 21.94
C ASN A 11 -22.80 0.20 20.81
N PRO A 12 -24.09 0.47 20.57
CA PRO A 12 -24.52 1.40 19.51
C PRO A 12 -23.91 2.80 19.62
N LEU A 13 -23.71 3.30 20.84
CA LEU A 13 -23.18 4.63 21.11
C LEU A 13 -21.70 4.71 20.74
N ASP A 14 -20.93 3.65 20.96
CA ASP A 14 -19.52 3.58 20.57
C ASP A 14 -19.35 3.73 19.06
N ILE A 15 -20.24 3.10 18.28
CA ILE A 15 -20.23 3.20 16.82
C ILE A 15 -20.56 4.63 16.37
N TYR A 16 -21.58 5.26 16.95
CA TYR A 16 -21.91 6.65 16.62
C TYR A 16 -20.79 7.61 17.02
N ARG A 17 -20.23 7.44 18.22
CA ARG A 17 -19.10 8.26 18.71
C ARG A 17 -17.89 8.12 17.79
N PHE A 18 -17.54 6.89 17.41
CA PHE A 18 -16.47 6.65 16.45
C PHE A 18 -16.75 7.33 15.11
N ALA A 19 -17.95 7.17 14.55
CA ALA A 19 -18.28 7.77 13.26
C ALA A 19 -18.28 9.31 13.28
N THR A 20 -18.74 9.93 14.37
CA THR A 20 -18.69 11.39 14.55
C THR A 20 -17.28 11.90 14.80
N TRP A 21 -16.51 11.20 15.63
CA TRP A 21 -15.15 11.59 15.98
C TRP A 21 -14.19 11.43 14.81
N ALA A 22 -14.23 10.30 14.10
CA ALA A 22 -13.30 10.00 13.02
C ALA A 22 -13.71 10.62 11.68
N GLY A 23 -15.02 10.72 11.41
CA GLY A 23 -15.53 11.32 10.16
C GLY A 23 -15.31 12.83 10.08
N ARG A 24 -15.26 13.35 8.86
CA ARG A 24 -15.20 14.80 8.61
C ARG A 24 -16.57 15.45 8.81
N GLY A 25 -16.59 16.56 9.55
CA GLY A 25 -17.72 17.46 9.74
C GLY A 25 -17.43 18.87 9.22
N SER A 26 -18.45 19.74 9.25
CA SER A 26 -18.39 21.11 8.72
C SER A 26 -17.43 22.04 9.46
N GLU A 27 -17.10 21.73 10.71
CA GLU A 27 -16.24 22.55 11.58
C GLU A 27 -14.80 22.01 11.68
N ASP A 28 -14.45 20.96 10.92
CA ASP A 28 -13.17 20.28 11.07
C ASP A 28 -12.06 20.88 10.20
N ASN A 29 -10.91 21.12 10.81
CA ASN A 29 -9.65 21.61 10.22
C ASN A 29 -8.92 20.54 9.39
N SER A 30 -9.55 19.38 9.16
CA SER A 30 -9.10 18.24 8.33
C SER A 30 -7.80 17.49 8.67
N GLN A 31 -6.99 17.94 9.64
CA GLN A 31 -5.72 17.27 9.97
C GLN A 31 -5.86 15.91 10.69
N GLU A 32 -6.91 15.70 11.48
CA GLU A 32 -7.09 14.46 12.27
C GLU A 32 -8.21 13.54 11.76
N LYS A 33 -8.97 13.98 10.75
CA LYS A 33 -10.20 13.30 10.32
C LYS A 33 -10.00 12.46 9.05
N ILE A 34 -10.60 11.27 9.06
CA ILE A 34 -10.49 10.31 7.95
C ILE A 34 -11.57 10.52 6.89
N THR A 35 -11.29 10.08 5.67
CA THR A 35 -12.24 10.13 4.56
C THR A 35 -13.43 9.20 4.81
N ALA A 36 -14.58 9.50 4.19
CA ALA A 36 -15.79 8.67 4.30
C ALA A 36 -15.54 7.23 3.84
N ASN A 37 -14.71 7.03 2.81
CA ASN A 37 -14.30 5.70 2.35
C ASN A 37 -13.50 4.95 3.42
N LEU A 38 -12.56 5.63 4.08
CA LEU A 38 -11.75 5.00 5.13
C LEU A 38 -12.59 4.75 6.39
N LEU A 39 -13.49 5.68 6.75
CA LEU A 39 -14.46 5.50 7.83
C LEU A 39 -15.33 4.26 7.61
N ASN A 40 -15.84 4.08 6.39
CA ASN A 40 -16.62 2.90 6.02
C ASN A 40 -15.81 1.61 6.21
N LYS A 41 -14.53 1.58 5.81
CA LYS A 41 -13.63 0.42 6.00
C LYS A 41 -13.45 0.08 7.48
N TYR A 42 -13.23 1.08 8.33
CA TYR A 42 -13.10 0.84 9.77
C TYR A 42 -14.40 0.31 10.38
N LEU A 43 -15.55 0.83 10.00
CA LEU A 43 -16.85 0.32 10.47
C LEU A 43 -17.07 -1.14 10.06
N PHE A 44 -16.65 -1.54 8.86
CA PHE A 44 -16.63 -2.95 8.45
C PHE A 44 -15.69 -3.79 9.33
N ALA A 45 -14.50 -3.29 9.66
CA ALA A 45 -13.58 -3.98 10.57
C ALA A 45 -14.18 -4.14 11.98
N LEU A 46 -14.85 -3.12 12.52
CA LEU A 46 -15.55 -3.21 13.82
C LEU A 46 -16.68 -4.25 13.80
N LYS A 47 -17.40 -4.38 12.68
CA LYS A 47 -18.41 -5.42 12.49
C LYS A 47 -17.78 -6.82 12.48
N ALA A 48 -16.69 -7.01 11.73
CA ALA A 48 -15.95 -8.27 11.70
C ALA A 48 -15.35 -8.62 13.07
N TRP A 49 -14.87 -7.63 13.81
CA TRP A 49 -14.30 -7.81 15.15
C TRP A 49 -15.33 -8.33 16.15
N ASN A 50 -16.54 -7.75 16.17
CA ASN A 50 -17.63 -8.27 17.01
C ASN A 50 -17.98 -9.72 16.65
N MET A 51 -18.04 -10.04 15.36
CA MET A 51 -18.30 -11.39 14.88
C MET A 51 -17.20 -12.38 15.30
N PHE A 52 -15.93 -11.98 15.24
CA PHE A 52 -14.79 -12.80 15.67
C PHE A 52 -14.82 -13.12 17.17
N HIS A 53 -15.29 -12.18 17.98
CA HIS A 53 -15.45 -12.36 19.43
C HIS A 53 -16.81 -12.96 19.83
N ASN A 54 -17.57 -13.51 18.88
CA ASN A 54 -18.89 -14.09 19.10
C ASN A 54 -19.87 -13.14 19.82
N ALA A 55 -19.76 -11.84 19.55
CA ALA A 55 -20.61 -10.80 20.10
C ALA A 55 -21.58 -10.25 19.04
N ALA A 56 -22.80 -9.93 19.45
CA ALA A 56 -23.81 -9.36 18.56
C ALA A 56 -23.42 -7.94 18.13
N TYR A 57 -23.25 -7.74 16.82
CA TYR A 57 -23.07 -6.39 16.26
C TYR A 57 -24.41 -5.61 16.34
N PRO A 58 -24.41 -4.33 16.75
CA PRO A 58 -25.64 -3.54 16.85
C PRO A 58 -26.12 -3.04 15.48
N TYR A 59 -26.82 -3.91 14.75
CA TYR A 59 -27.36 -3.64 13.41
C TYR A 59 -28.31 -2.44 13.32
N GLN A 60 -28.96 -2.05 14.42
CA GLN A 60 -29.80 -0.85 14.48
C GLN A 60 -29.06 0.44 14.14
N THR A 61 -27.73 0.43 14.24
CA THR A 61 -26.88 1.59 13.92
C THR A 61 -26.70 1.83 12.42
N GLU A 62 -26.88 0.82 11.57
CA GLU A 62 -26.48 0.86 10.16
C GLU A 62 -27.14 2.01 9.39
N LYS A 63 -28.45 2.22 9.58
CA LYS A 63 -29.18 3.29 8.87
C LYS A 63 -28.63 4.67 9.21
N ARG A 64 -28.39 4.95 10.50
CA ARG A 64 -27.88 6.24 10.97
C ARG A 64 -26.42 6.44 10.58
N VAL A 65 -25.58 5.41 10.74
CA VAL A 65 -24.18 5.43 10.33
C VAL A 65 -24.05 5.67 8.82
N LYS A 66 -24.91 5.07 7.99
CA LYS A 66 -24.95 5.32 6.55
C LYS A 66 -25.22 6.80 6.22
N LEU A 67 -26.09 7.48 6.98
CA LEU A 67 -26.30 8.91 6.83
C LEU A 67 -25.08 9.73 7.26
N MET A 68 -24.41 9.34 8.35
CA MET A 68 -23.18 9.99 8.83
C MET A 68 -22.03 9.86 7.81
N ILE A 69 -21.85 8.68 7.21
CA ILE A 69 -20.87 8.46 6.13
C ILE A 69 -21.19 9.34 4.92
N LYS A 70 -22.47 9.47 4.53
CA LYS A 70 -22.89 10.34 3.43
C LYS A 70 -22.60 11.82 3.73
N ALA A 71 -22.88 12.27 4.96
CA ALA A 71 -22.58 13.64 5.38
C ALA A 71 -21.07 13.92 5.34
N SER A 72 -20.26 13.01 5.90
CA SER A 72 -18.79 13.05 5.78
C SER A 72 -18.35 13.04 4.31
N GLY A 73 -18.99 12.24 3.45
CA GLY A 73 -18.72 12.19 2.02
C GLY A 73 -18.92 13.53 1.31
N LYS A 74 -19.98 14.28 1.66
CA LYS A 74 -20.20 15.63 1.13
C LYS A 74 -19.07 16.58 1.51
N ILE A 75 -18.63 16.52 2.77
CA ILE A 75 -17.48 17.31 3.22
C ILE A 75 -16.19 16.86 2.53
N ASN A 76 -15.97 15.56 2.29
CA ASN A 76 -14.80 15.10 1.53
C ASN A 76 -14.76 15.68 0.10
N ALA A 77 -15.91 15.89 -0.53
CA ALA A 77 -16.00 16.43 -1.88
C ALA A 77 -15.64 17.93 -1.96
N THR A 78 -15.61 18.66 -0.84
CA THR A 78 -15.15 20.06 -0.82
C THR A 78 -13.62 20.17 -0.76
N PHE A 79 -12.92 19.09 -0.41
CA PHE A 79 -11.46 19.08 -0.44
C PHE A 79 -10.95 18.82 -1.87
N PRO A 80 -9.84 19.47 -2.27
CA PRO A 80 -9.22 19.14 -3.54
C PRO A 80 -8.85 17.67 -3.54
N GLN A 81 -9.23 16.96 -4.61
CA GLN A 81 -8.78 15.59 -4.80
C GLN A 81 -7.25 15.62 -4.85
N THR A 82 -6.60 14.80 -4.03
CA THR A 82 -5.14 14.61 -4.15
C THR A 82 -4.87 14.21 -5.60
N PRO A 83 -4.00 14.93 -6.33
CA PRO A 83 -3.65 14.52 -7.67
C PRO A 83 -3.20 13.07 -7.60
N GLY A 84 -3.77 12.23 -8.47
CA GLY A 84 -3.34 10.84 -8.57
C GLY A 84 -1.82 10.81 -8.73
N LYS A 85 -1.15 9.83 -8.12
CA LYS A 85 0.29 9.66 -8.28
C LYS A 85 0.59 9.66 -9.78
N SER A 86 1.36 10.65 -10.25
CA SER A 86 1.76 10.70 -11.65
C SER A 86 2.54 9.42 -11.98
N PRO A 87 2.32 8.81 -13.16
CA PRO A 87 3.14 7.70 -13.59
C PRO A 87 4.62 8.10 -13.57
N ILE A 88 5.49 7.18 -13.13
CA ILE A 88 6.93 7.36 -13.29
C ILE A 88 7.22 7.29 -14.79
N LEU A 89 7.82 8.33 -15.35
CA LEU A 89 8.16 8.38 -16.78
C LEU A 89 9.60 7.97 -17.03
N ILE A 90 9.91 7.57 -18.26
CA ILE A 90 11.30 7.29 -18.70
C ILE A 90 12.19 8.52 -18.50
N SER A 91 11.64 9.73 -18.62
CA SER A 91 12.36 10.97 -18.36
C SER A 91 12.78 11.10 -16.89
N ASP A 92 12.00 10.60 -15.96
CA ASP A 92 12.33 10.60 -14.53
C ASP A 92 13.41 9.56 -14.23
N LEU A 93 13.32 8.37 -14.84
CA LEU A 93 14.38 7.35 -14.77
C LEU A 93 15.71 7.88 -15.33
N LYS A 94 15.68 8.58 -16.48
CA LYS A 94 16.86 9.23 -17.07
C LYS A 94 17.48 10.26 -16.11
N LYS A 95 16.67 11.10 -15.47
CA LYS A 95 17.16 12.07 -14.46
C LYS A 95 17.79 11.37 -13.28
N LEU A 96 17.19 10.28 -12.78
CA LEU A 96 17.74 9.49 -11.68
C LEU A 96 19.11 8.91 -12.02
N VAL A 97 19.24 8.29 -13.20
CA VAL A 97 20.51 7.74 -13.70
C VAL A 97 21.58 8.83 -13.75
N LEU A 98 21.26 9.99 -14.34
CA LEU A 98 22.19 11.11 -14.42
C LEU A 98 22.59 11.66 -13.04
N LEU A 99 21.65 11.70 -12.09
CA LEU A 99 21.89 12.22 -10.74
C LEU A 99 22.79 11.31 -9.89
N LEU A 100 22.77 10.01 -10.16
CA LEU A 100 23.52 8.98 -9.43
C LEU A 100 24.80 8.54 -10.16
N TYR A 101 24.98 8.95 -11.42
CA TYR A 101 26.16 8.64 -12.21
C TYR A 101 27.45 9.09 -11.51
N GLY A 102 28.41 8.17 -11.36
CA GLY A 102 29.71 8.44 -10.74
C GLY A 102 29.69 8.62 -9.21
N LYS A 103 28.55 8.45 -8.53
CA LYS A 103 28.43 8.61 -7.07
C LYS A 103 28.82 7.37 -6.24
N GLY A 104 29.55 6.43 -6.84
CA GLY A 104 30.06 5.23 -6.18
C GLY A 104 29.17 3.98 -6.35
N PRO A 105 29.57 2.85 -5.74
CA PRO A 105 28.96 1.55 -5.98
C PRO A 105 27.52 1.44 -5.44
N GLU A 106 27.21 2.12 -4.33
CA GLU A 106 25.85 2.14 -3.79
C GLU A 106 24.88 2.86 -4.74
N ALA A 107 25.29 4.01 -5.26
CA ALA A 107 24.50 4.78 -6.22
C ALA A 107 24.26 3.98 -7.51
N ALA A 108 25.28 3.24 -7.99
CA ALA A 108 25.13 2.34 -9.12
C ALA A 108 24.10 1.21 -8.84
N ALA A 109 24.18 0.58 -7.67
CA ALA A 109 23.22 -0.45 -7.27
C ALA A 109 21.78 0.10 -7.18
N VAL A 110 21.60 1.34 -6.70
CA VAL A 110 20.28 2.00 -6.67
C VAL A 110 19.76 2.27 -8.09
N VAL A 111 20.63 2.66 -9.01
CA VAL A 111 20.26 2.84 -10.44
C VAL A 111 19.82 1.52 -11.05
N ASP A 112 20.60 0.46 -10.89
CA ASP A 112 20.29 -0.86 -11.43
C ASP A 112 18.97 -1.38 -10.88
N LEU A 113 18.77 -1.24 -9.56
CA LEU A 113 17.52 -1.61 -8.89
C LEU A 113 16.32 -0.82 -9.43
N ALA A 114 16.47 0.49 -9.65
CA ALA A 114 15.40 1.32 -10.20
C ALA A 114 15.07 0.94 -11.65
N ILE A 115 16.07 0.62 -12.48
CA ILE A 115 15.89 0.17 -13.86
C ILE A 115 15.13 -1.17 -13.88
N VAL A 116 15.55 -2.14 -13.06
CA VAL A 116 14.88 -3.45 -12.95
C VAL A 116 13.45 -3.30 -12.43
N ALA A 117 13.22 -2.49 -11.40
CA ALA A 117 11.88 -2.22 -10.87
C ALA A 117 10.96 -1.60 -11.93
N PHE A 118 11.47 -0.63 -12.68
CA PHE A 118 10.71 0.07 -13.71
C PHE A 118 10.29 -0.87 -14.85
N TRP A 119 11.25 -1.59 -15.44
CA TRP A 119 10.96 -2.48 -16.59
C TRP A 119 10.30 -3.79 -16.19
N GLY A 120 10.60 -4.28 -14.99
CA GLY A 120 9.93 -5.44 -14.42
C GLY A 120 8.51 -5.15 -13.96
N MET A 121 8.10 -3.88 -13.85
CA MET A 121 6.86 -3.46 -13.19
C MET A 121 6.73 -4.02 -11.78
N VAL A 122 7.85 -4.08 -11.07
CA VAL A 122 8.01 -4.75 -9.77
C VAL A 122 8.19 -3.69 -8.68
N GLN A 123 7.64 -3.92 -7.50
CA GLN A 123 7.87 -3.04 -6.36
C GLN A 123 9.28 -3.26 -5.80
N MET A 124 9.94 -2.20 -5.34
CA MET A 124 11.29 -2.32 -4.74
C MET A 124 11.33 -3.35 -3.59
N ALA A 125 10.26 -3.43 -2.79
CA ALA A 125 10.14 -4.42 -1.72
C ALA A 125 10.10 -5.88 -2.21
N GLU A 126 9.76 -6.12 -3.47
CA GLU A 126 9.80 -7.43 -4.14
C GLU A 126 11.18 -7.70 -4.77
N LEU A 127 12.10 -6.73 -4.76
CA LEU A 127 13.47 -6.86 -5.27
C LEU A 127 14.54 -6.80 -4.17
N THR A 128 14.18 -6.37 -2.97
CA THR A 128 15.11 -6.19 -1.85
C THR A 128 14.86 -7.19 -0.73
N TRP A 129 15.94 -7.58 -0.05
CA TRP A 129 15.87 -8.37 1.18
C TRP A 129 15.91 -7.45 2.41
N ALA A 130 15.13 -7.80 3.44
CA ALA A 130 15.07 -7.01 4.69
C ALA A 130 16.36 -7.10 5.54
N SER A 131 17.19 -8.11 5.30
CA SER A 131 18.47 -8.34 5.97
C SER A 131 19.49 -8.83 4.96
N ASN A 132 20.75 -8.45 5.16
CA ASN A 132 21.87 -8.94 4.35
C ASN A 132 22.22 -10.41 4.66
N ASN A 133 21.79 -10.93 5.81
CA ASN A 133 22.09 -12.28 6.29
C ASN A 133 20.84 -12.96 6.86
N GLY A 134 20.80 -14.29 6.79
CA GLY A 134 19.79 -15.14 7.42
C GLY A 134 19.13 -16.14 6.46
N PRO A 135 18.33 -17.09 6.99
CA PRO A 135 17.63 -18.05 6.15
C PRO A 135 16.61 -17.33 5.26
N LEU A 136 16.61 -17.67 3.97
CA LEU A 136 15.66 -17.15 2.97
C LEU A 136 14.26 -17.68 3.30
N LYS A 137 13.53 -16.98 4.18
CA LYS A 137 12.28 -17.53 4.74
C LYS A 137 11.18 -17.70 3.70
N GLN A 138 11.21 -16.99 2.57
CA GLN A 138 10.36 -17.21 1.38
C GLN A 138 11.05 -16.54 0.17
N PRO A 139 10.82 -16.96 -1.08
CA PRO A 139 11.32 -16.24 -2.25
C PRO A 139 10.54 -14.93 -2.38
N MET A 140 11.06 -13.87 -1.78
CA MET A 140 10.44 -12.54 -1.79
C MET A 140 11.27 -11.52 -2.57
N GLY A 141 12.58 -11.77 -2.73
CA GLY A 141 13.46 -11.05 -3.64
C GLY A 141 14.24 -12.01 -4.54
N PRO A 142 14.88 -11.51 -5.61
CA PRO A 142 15.78 -12.28 -6.45
C PRO A 142 17.06 -12.65 -5.68
N ALA A 143 17.57 -13.84 -5.97
CA ALA A 143 18.87 -14.34 -5.52
C ALA A 143 19.77 -14.62 -6.74
N ALA A 144 21.06 -14.85 -6.51
CA ALA A 144 22.01 -15.13 -7.60
C ALA A 144 21.60 -16.32 -8.49
N LYS A 145 20.90 -17.31 -7.92
CA LYS A 145 20.33 -18.47 -8.64
C LYS A 145 19.20 -18.10 -9.62
N ASP A 146 18.60 -16.93 -9.45
CA ASP A 146 17.48 -16.44 -10.27
C ASP A 146 17.98 -15.64 -11.49
N VAL A 147 19.31 -15.59 -11.69
CA VAL A 147 19.96 -14.96 -12.84
C VAL A 147 20.62 -16.02 -13.71
N SER A 148 20.20 -16.09 -14.97
CA SER A 148 20.78 -16.98 -15.98
C SER A 148 21.49 -16.15 -17.05
N CYS A 149 22.80 -16.29 -17.15
CA CYS A 149 23.63 -15.56 -18.13
C CYS A 149 23.95 -16.46 -19.33
N TYR A 150 23.60 -15.99 -20.53
CA TYR A 150 23.94 -16.56 -21.83
C TYR A 150 24.83 -15.58 -22.60
N SER A 151 25.41 -16.03 -23.72
CA SER A 151 26.35 -15.23 -24.52
C SER A 151 25.78 -13.90 -25.04
N ASN A 152 24.47 -13.83 -25.29
CA ASN A 152 23.78 -12.67 -25.85
C ASN A 152 22.56 -12.21 -25.04
N LEU A 153 22.32 -12.83 -23.87
CA LEU A 153 21.09 -12.62 -23.10
C LEU A 153 21.35 -12.93 -21.63
N THR A 154 20.90 -12.07 -20.75
CA THR A 154 20.77 -12.38 -19.32
C THR A 154 19.29 -12.40 -18.97
N ILE A 155 18.83 -13.49 -18.36
CA ILE A 155 17.46 -13.65 -17.91
C ILE A 155 17.44 -13.49 -16.39
N LEU A 156 16.66 -12.52 -15.91
CA LEU A 156 16.37 -12.34 -14.49
C LEU A 156 14.96 -12.85 -14.19
N CYS A 157 14.86 -13.85 -13.32
CA CYS A 157 13.61 -14.44 -12.88
C CYS A 157 13.11 -13.75 -11.60
N ILE A 158 11.97 -13.07 -11.69
CA ILE A 158 11.34 -12.39 -10.56
C ILE A 158 10.13 -13.19 -10.09
N HIS A 159 10.16 -13.61 -8.84
CA HIS A 159 9.14 -14.46 -8.23
C HIS A 159 8.04 -13.63 -7.56
N LYS A 160 6.80 -14.12 -7.62
CA LYS A 160 5.64 -13.55 -6.90
C LYS A 160 5.36 -12.07 -7.19
N VAL A 161 5.72 -11.58 -8.38
CA VAL A 161 5.40 -10.21 -8.79
C VAL A 161 3.88 -10.04 -8.85
N LYS A 162 3.36 -8.94 -8.29
CA LYS A 162 1.93 -8.63 -8.29
C LYS A 162 1.27 -8.62 -9.68
N THR A 163 2.04 -8.33 -10.73
CA THR A 163 1.59 -8.29 -12.13
C THR A 163 1.65 -9.65 -12.82
N ALA A 164 2.34 -10.64 -12.24
CA ALA A 164 2.36 -12.00 -12.75
C ALA A 164 1.09 -12.75 -12.35
N GLN A 165 0.68 -13.73 -13.16
CA GLN A 165 -0.39 -14.65 -12.76
C GLN A 165 0.05 -15.40 -11.49
N PRO A 166 -0.88 -15.75 -10.59
CA PRO A 166 -0.55 -16.51 -9.39
C PRO A 166 0.25 -17.77 -9.73
N GLY A 167 1.42 -17.93 -9.10
CA GLY A 167 2.32 -19.06 -9.34
C GLY A 167 3.22 -18.98 -10.58
N LYS A 168 3.11 -17.91 -11.39
CA LYS A 168 4.02 -17.68 -12.52
C LYS A 168 5.17 -16.76 -12.14
N VAL A 169 6.34 -17.05 -12.71
CA VAL A 169 7.55 -16.24 -12.62
C VAL A 169 7.53 -15.22 -13.77
N GLN A 170 7.94 -13.99 -13.49
CA GLN A 170 8.14 -12.98 -14.51
C GLN A 170 9.61 -12.96 -14.92
N GLU A 171 9.88 -13.03 -16.22
CA GLU A 171 11.24 -12.98 -16.74
C GLU A 171 11.53 -11.59 -17.31
N LEU A 172 12.70 -11.07 -16.96
CA LEU A 172 13.24 -9.85 -17.55
C LEU A 172 14.48 -10.21 -18.39
N HIS A 173 14.41 -9.87 -19.68
CA HIS A 173 15.41 -10.25 -20.68
C HIS A 173 16.32 -9.05 -20.94
N LEU A 174 17.56 -9.13 -20.47
CA LEU A 174 18.59 -8.10 -20.62
C LEU A 174 19.54 -8.50 -21.75
N ARG A 175 19.71 -7.63 -22.75
CA ARG A 175 20.70 -7.84 -23.81
C ARG A 175 21.91 -6.94 -23.55
N PRO A 176 23.13 -7.44 -23.82
CA PRO A 176 24.30 -6.57 -23.84
C PRO A 176 24.12 -5.49 -24.92
N LEU A 177 24.59 -4.28 -24.59
CA LEU A 177 24.63 -3.13 -25.49
C LEU A 177 25.67 -3.31 -26.60
#